data_AF-A0AAV0AUD2-F1
#
_entry.id   AF-A0AAV0AUD2-F1
#
_cell.length_a   1.000
_cell.length_b   1.000
_cell.length_c   1.000
_cell.angle_alpha   90.00
_cell.angle_beta   90.00
_cell.angle_gamma   90.00
#
_symmetry.space_group_name_H-M   'P 1'
#
loop_
_entity.id
_entity.type
_entity.pdbx_description
1 polymer ?
#
loop_
_entity_poly.entity_id
_entity_poly.type
_entity_poly.pdbx_seq_one_letter_code
_entity_poly.pdbx_strand_id
1 'polypeptide(L)' 'MIFGVGEGTVVLYTKQVIQTIYNLKDYVLISPSKEEQKESSQVMQLEGIPNFVGFVDGTSLPLSQKPALDGNVYF' A
#
# COMPACT_ATOMS: atom_id res chain seq x y z
N MET A 1 23.96 -7.34 19.84
CA MET A 1 22.50 -7.47 19.66
C MET A 1 21.94 -6.06 19.68
N ILE A 2 21.57 -5.48 18.54
CA ILE A 2 21.51 -4.00 18.39
C ILE A 2 20.20 -3.38 18.90
N PHE A 3 19.15 -4.14 19.24
CA PHE A 3 17.90 -3.56 19.77
C PHE A 3 17.22 -4.33 20.91
N GLY A 4 17.83 -5.39 21.46
CA GLY A 4 17.24 -6.16 22.58
C GLY A 4 15.94 -6.91 22.24
N VAL A 5 15.55 -6.96 20.97
CA VAL A 5 14.34 -7.64 20.48
C VAL A 5 14.75 -8.91 19.74
N GLY A 6 14.16 -10.05 20.12
CA GLY A 6 14.38 -11.33 19.44
C GLY A 6 13.66 -11.38 18.09
N GLU A 7 14.21 -12.14 17.15
CA GLU A 7 13.64 -12.31 15.79
C GLU A 7 12.15 -12.71 15.83
N GLY A 8 11.77 -13.63 16.72
CA GLY A 8 10.37 -14.06 16.88
C GLY A 8 9.42 -12.92 17.29
N THR A 9 9.90 -11.94 18.06
CA THR A 9 9.11 -10.76 18.45
C THR A 9 8.91 -9.83 17.26
N VAL A 10 9.93 -9.64 16.42
CA VAL A 10 9.80 -8.85 15.17
C VAL A 10 8.76 -9.49 14.26
N VAL A 11 8.86 -10.80 14.03
CA VAL A 11 7.91 -11.54 13.18
C VAL A 11 6.48 -11.44 13.72
N LEU A 12 6.29 -11.61 15.03
CA LEU A 12 4.98 -11.50 15.67
C LEU A 12 4.38 -10.11 15.49
N TYR A 13 5.18 -9.07 15.75
CA TYR A 13 4.74 -7.68 15.62
C TYR A 13 4.38 -7.34 14.17
N THR A 14 5.22 -7.71 13.21
CA THR A 14 4.94 -7.51 11.78
C THR A 14 3.63 -8.19 11.36
N LYS A 15 3.41 -9.43 11.80
CA LYS A 15 2.17 -10.15 11.50
C LYS A 15 0.93 -9.43 12.05
N GLN A 16 1.00 -8.95 13.29
CA GLN A 16 -0.08 -8.20 13.91
C GLN A 16 -0.38 -6.89 13.18
N VAL A 17 0.66 -6.13 12.79
CA VAL A 17 0.50 -4.89 12.04
C VAL A 17 -0.18 -5.15 10.70
N ILE A 18 0.27 -6.16 9.94
CA ILE A 18 -0.35 -6.52 8.66
C ILE A 18 -1.82 -6.90 8.84
N GLN A 19 -2.15 -7.71 9.86
CA GLN A 19 -3.53 -8.10 10.15
C GLN A 19 -4.40 -6.90 10.53
N THR A 20 -3.87 -5.98 11.34
CA THR A 20 -4.59 -4.75 11.71
C THR A 20 -4.87 -3.87 10.49
N ILE A 21 -3.87 -3.64 9.63
CA ILE A 21 -4.06 -2.88 8.38
C ILE A 21 -5.12 -3.56 7.50
N TYR A 22 -5.07 -4.88 7.38
CA TYR A 22 -6.05 -5.63 6.61
C TYR A 22 -7.48 -5.51 7.18
N ASN A 23 -7.62 -5.48 8.51
CA ASN A 23 -8.91 -5.26 9.17
C ASN A 23 -9.42 -3.83 8.99
N LEU A 24 -8.52 -2.86 8.77
CA LEU A 24 -8.87 -1.47 8.49
C LEU A 24 -9.12 -1.20 7.01
N LYS A 25 -9.02 -2.20 6.13
CA LYS A 25 -9.12 -2.04 4.67
C LYS A 25 -10.35 -1.24 4.25
N ASP A 26 -11.50 -1.46 4.88
CA ASP A 26 -12.75 -0.80 4.48
C ASP A 26 -12.78 0.69 4.86
N TYR A 27 -11.90 1.12 5.76
CA TYR A 27 -11.70 2.53 6.14
C TYR A 27 -10.63 3.23 5.30
N VAL A 28 -9.64 2.48 4.79
CA VAL A 28 -8.49 3.05 4.06
C VAL A 28 -8.56 2.84 2.55
N LEU A 29 -9.33 1.86 2.07
CA LEU A 29 -9.56 1.59 0.66
C LEU A 29 -10.97 2.06 0.28
N ILE A 30 -11.05 3.28 -0.20
CA ILE A 30 -12.27 3.79 -0.83
C ILE A 30 -12.24 3.35 -2.30
N SER A 31 -13.06 2.36 -2.64
CA SER A 31 -13.24 2.00 -4.05
C SER A 31 -14.08 3.08 -4.74
N PRO A 32 -13.69 3.55 -5.93
CA PRO A 32 -14.55 4.42 -6.73
C PRO A 32 -15.87 3.71 -7.06
N SER A 33 -16.94 4.50 -7.21
CA SER A 33 -18.24 4.02 -7.70
C SER A 33 -18.13 3.47 -9.12
N LYS A 34 -19.15 2.72 -9.57
CA LYS A 34 -19.15 2.13 -10.93
C LYS A 34 -19.14 3.20 -12.00
N GLU A 35 -19.79 4.33 -11.72
CA GLU A 35 -19.83 5.51 -12.59
C GLU A 35 -18.43 6.14 -12.72
N GLU A 36 -17.76 6.41 -11.60
CA GLU A 36 -16.39 6.96 -11.57
C GLU A 36 -15.36 6.02 -12.23
N GLN A 37 -15.51 4.70 -12.03
CA GLN A 37 -14.69 3.70 -12.72
C GLN A 37 -14.88 3.74 -14.23
N LYS A 38 -16.13 3.88 -14.69
CA LYS A 38 -16.43 3.91 -16.13
C LYS A 38 -15.86 5.17 -16.78
N GLU A 39 -16.07 6.33 -16.18
CA GLU A 39 -15.50 7.60 -16.68
C GLU A 39 -13.98 7.54 -16.74
N SER A 40 -13.34 7.11 -15.64
CA SER A 40 -11.88 6.96 -15.57
C SER A 40 -11.36 5.95 -16.59
N SER A 41 -12.06 4.83 -16.78
CA SER A 41 -11.68 3.81 -17.76
C SER A 41 -11.78 4.31 -19.19
N GLN A 42 -12.75 5.18 -19.52
CA GLN A 42 -12.87 5.73 -20.87
C GLN A 42 -11.71 6.67 -21.19
N VAL A 43 -11.34 7.54 -20.23
CA VAL A 43 -10.18 8.43 -20.37
C VAL A 43 -8.90 7.61 -20.50
N MET A 44 -8.69 6.64 -19.61
CA MET A 44 -7.47 5.83 -19.61
C MET A 44 -7.35 4.88 -20.79
N GLN A 45 -8.45 4.48 -21.39
CA GLN A 45 -8.43 3.71 -22.63
C GLN A 45 -7.86 4.54 -23.80
N LEU A 46 -8.09 5.86 -23.83
CA LEU A 46 -7.47 6.76 -24.81
C LEU A 46 -5.95 6.88 -24.58
N GLU A 47 -5.52 6.79 -23.33
CA GLU A 47 -4.10 6.73 -22.92
C GLU A 47 -3.47 5.33 -23.10
N GLY A 48 -4.22 4.36 -23.64
CA GLY A 48 -3.71 3.01 -23.92
C GLY A 48 -3.73 2.04 -22.72
N ILE A 49 -4.44 2.37 -21.65
CA ILE A 49 -4.60 1.53 -20.45
C ILE A 49 -6.03 0.97 -20.42
N PRO A 50 -6.28 -0.22 -21.02
CA PRO A 50 -7.59 -0.84 -21.00
C PRO A 50 -7.96 -1.36 -19.60
N ASN A 51 -9.25 -1.35 -19.27
CA ASN A 51 -9.82 -1.86 -18.00
C ASN A 51 -9.28 -1.16 -16.75
N PHE A 52 -9.02 0.15 -16.84
CA PHE A 52 -8.59 0.94 -15.71
C PHE A 52 -9.68 1.05 -14.64
N VAL A 53 -9.36 0.65 -13.42
CA VAL A 53 -10.30 0.60 -12.28
C VAL A 53 -10.16 1.76 -11.30
N GLY A 54 -9.14 2.60 -11.46
CA GLY A 54 -8.87 3.74 -10.59
C GLY A 54 -7.39 3.88 -10.22
N PHE A 55 -7.10 4.93 -9.46
CA PHE A 55 -5.79 5.17 -8.88
C PHE A 55 -5.76 4.69 -7.43
N VAL A 56 -4.65 4.10 -7.01
CA VAL A 56 -4.35 3.90 -5.60
C VAL A 56 -3.45 5.05 -5.19
N ASP A 57 -3.98 5.97 -4.38
CA ASP A 57 -3.13 6.94 -3.72
C ASP A 57 -2.31 6.21 -2.65
N GLY A 58 -0.99 6.15 -2.86
CA GLY A 58 -0.08 5.53 -1.92
C GLY A 58 0.28 6.53 -0.84
N THR A 59 -0.09 6.26 0.41
CA THR A 59 0.50 7.01 1.53
C THR A 59 1.96 6.55 1.70
N SER A 60 2.91 7.45 1.47
CA SER A 60 4.31 7.23 1.83
C SER A 60 4.43 7.07 3.34
N LEU A 61 4.69 5.85 3.81
CA LEU A 61 5.02 5.59 5.21
C LEU A 61 6.50 5.95 5.43
N PRO A 62 6.82 7.04 6.16
CA PRO A 62 8.20 7.41 6.39
C PRO A 62 8.88 6.32 7.22
N LEU A 63 9.85 5.66 6.63
CA LEU A 63 10.65 4.67 7.34
C LEU A 63 11.71 5.39 8.17
N SER A 64 11.80 5.07 9.46
CA SER A 64 12.84 5.61 10.34
C SER A 64 14.25 5.20 9.91
N GLN A 65 14.36 4.09 9.19
CA GLN A 65 15.59 3.60 8.58
C GLN A 65 15.33 3.13 7.16
N LYS A 66 16.27 3.46 6.28
CA LYS A 66 16.26 3.02 4.89
C LYS A 66 16.41 1.50 4.80
N PRO A 67 15.59 0.80 4.00
CA PRO A 67 15.74 -0.64 3.77
C PRO A 67 17.14 -0.99 3.24
N ALA A 68 17.69 -2.12 3.68
CA ALA A 68 19.01 -2.59 3.24
C ALA A 68 19.03 -3.03 1.77
N LEU A 69 17.90 -3.58 1.29
CA LEU A 69 17.68 -3.92 -0.11
C LEU A 69 16.88 -2.79 -0.77
N ASP A 70 17.37 -2.29 -1.91
CA ASP A 70 16.71 -1.28 -2.74
C ASP A 70 16.24 -0.02 -2.00
N GLY A 71 16.89 0.35 -0.91
CA GLY A 71 16.46 1.48 -0.09
C GLY A 71 16.33 2.79 -0.85
N ASN A 72 17.05 2.98 -1.96
CA ASN A 72 16.95 4.18 -2.82
C ASN A 72 15.57 4.37 -3.46
N VAL A 73 14.74 3.33 -3.47
CA VAL A 73 13.37 3.35 -4.01
C VAL A 73 12.36 3.82 -2.95
N TYR A 74 12.79 3.94 -1.69
CA TYR A 74 11.98 4.38 -0.56
C TYR A 74 12.50 5.75 -0.09
N PHE A 75 11.64 6.77 -0.14
CA PHE A 75 11.95 8.17 0.21
C PHE A 75 11.57 8.49 1.65
#